data_AF-M1BZN1-F1
#
_entry.id   AF-M1BZN1-F1
#
_cell.length_a   1.000
_cell.length_b   1.000
_cell.length_c   1.000
_cell.angle_alpha   90.00
_cell.angle_beta   90.00
_cell.angle_gamma   90.00
#
_symmetry.space_group_name_H-M   'P 1'
#
loop_
_entity.id
_entity.type
_entity.pdbx_description
1 polymer ?
#
loop_
_entity_poly.entity_id
_entity_poly.type
_entity_poly.pdbx_seq_one_letter_code
_entity_poly.pdbx_strand_id
1 'polypeptide(L)'
;MSWYNCFHESEVLEALKPRSYESEEVKVLEALKPHPNLTSLTIIGFGGFCLPDWMNHSVLKRVVSIRIEGCENCSRLPPFGDLPCLESLVLENGSGEVEYVEEDYVSTRRWFPSLRKLSIWNFRNLKGLLKKGGEEQFSVLEEMDISISLIFI
;
A
#
# COMPACT_ATOMS: atom_id res chain seq x y z
N MET A 1 -9.05 10.48 10.40
CA MET A 1 -7.91 11.41 10.35
C MET A 1 -7.81 11.83 8.90
N SER A 2 -8.07 13.12 8.67
CA SER A 2 -8.22 13.78 7.36
C SER A 2 -6.85 14.04 6.74
N TRP A 3 -6.82 14.33 5.42
CA TRP A 3 -5.72 14.83 4.58
C TRP A 3 -4.60 15.69 5.24
N TYR A 4 -4.88 16.31 6.39
CA TYR A 4 -3.95 17.12 7.19
C TYR A 4 -2.72 16.38 7.75
N ASN A 5 -2.73 15.06 7.92
CA ASN A 5 -1.60 14.35 8.56
C ASN A 5 -0.42 14.02 7.62
N CYS A 6 -0.46 14.45 6.36
CA CYS A 6 0.69 14.29 5.44
C CYS A 6 1.77 15.38 5.64
N PHE A 7 1.56 16.34 6.54
CA PHE A 7 2.52 17.40 6.85
C PHE A 7 2.56 17.70 8.36
N HIS A 8 3.78 17.77 8.91
CA HIS A 8 4.08 18.54 10.11
C HIS A 8 4.66 19.89 9.62
N GLU A 9 4.06 21.01 10.04
CA GLU A 9 4.45 22.43 9.81
C GLU A 9 5.97 22.69 10.00
N SER A 10 6.66 23.64 9.36
CA SER A 10 6.29 24.95 8.81
C SER A 10 7.34 25.49 7.79
N GLU A 11 6.95 26.51 7.01
CA GLU A 11 7.80 27.54 6.36
C GLU A 11 8.70 27.16 5.16
N VAL A 12 8.13 26.84 3.98
CA VAL A 12 8.70 27.25 2.66
C VAL A 12 7.57 27.42 1.62
N LEU A 13 6.64 28.34 1.86
CA LEU A 13 5.37 28.45 1.12
C LEU A 13 5.40 29.15 -0.26
N GLU A 14 6.55 29.36 -0.92
CA GLU A 14 6.54 30.02 -2.26
C GLU A 14 7.32 29.34 -3.39
N ALA A 15 7.84 28.11 -3.23
CA ALA A 15 8.70 27.50 -4.26
C ALA A 15 8.25 26.14 -4.82
N LEU A 16 7.14 25.53 -4.37
CA LEU A 16 6.73 24.20 -4.83
C LEU A 16 5.31 24.22 -5.38
N LYS A 17 5.18 24.27 -6.72
CA LYS A 17 3.93 23.87 -7.40
C LYS A 17 3.52 22.48 -6.90
N PRO A 18 2.29 22.25 -6.42
CA PRO A 18 1.90 20.93 -5.90
C PRO A 18 1.84 19.96 -7.09
N ARG A 19 2.84 19.09 -7.21
CA ARG A 19 2.73 17.93 -8.09
C ARG A 19 1.71 16.99 -7.45
N SER A 20 0.55 16.83 -8.07
CA SER A 20 -0.30 15.62 -8.07
C SER A 20 -1.35 15.32 -6.99
N TYR A 21 -1.73 16.23 -6.09
CA TYR A 21 -2.82 15.95 -5.12
C TYR A 21 -4.26 16.03 -5.69
N GLU A 22 -4.46 16.36 -6.97
CA GLU A 22 -5.78 16.56 -7.58
C GLU A 22 -6.03 15.76 -8.87
N SER A 23 -5.40 14.60 -9.06
CA SER A 23 -5.75 13.74 -10.22
C SER A 23 -7.25 13.39 -10.19
N GLU A 24 -7.93 13.49 -11.33
CA GLU A 24 -9.32 13.06 -11.50
C GLU A 24 -9.52 11.61 -11.03
N GLU A 25 -8.51 10.76 -11.19
CA GLU A 25 -8.54 9.36 -10.73
C GLU A 25 -8.65 9.26 -9.21
N VAL A 26 -7.94 10.13 -8.46
CA VAL A 26 -8.03 10.19 -6.99
C VAL A 26 -9.46 10.57 -6.59
N LYS A 27 -10.04 11.58 -7.25
CA LYS A 27 -11.42 12.04 -6.98
C LYS A 27 -12.44 10.94 -7.26
N VAL A 28 -12.27 10.20 -8.37
CA VAL A 28 -13.12 9.05 -8.71
C VAL A 28 -13.00 7.95 -7.67
N LEU A 29 -11.79 7.54 -7.32
CA LEU A 29 -11.56 6.50 -6.31
C LEU A 29 -12.11 6.90 -4.95
N GLU A 30 -11.97 8.16 -4.52
CA GLU A 30 -12.51 8.65 -3.25
C GLU A 30 -14.06 8.58 -3.23
N ALA A 31 -14.72 8.93 -4.34
CA ALA A 31 -16.18 8.83 -4.47
C ALA A 31 -16.69 7.38 -4.50
N LEU A 32 -15.83 6.40 -4.79
CA LEU A 32 -16.17 4.98 -4.88
C LEU A 32 -16.07 4.23 -3.55
N LYS A 33 -16.02 4.92 -2.41
CA LYS A 33 -15.94 4.32 -1.07
C LYS A 33 -16.83 3.06 -0.99
N PRO A 34 -16.24 1.87 -0.82
CA PRO A 34 -16.98 0.62 -0.94
C PRO A 34 -17.77 0.30 0.33
N HIS A 35 -18.67 -0.68 0.22
CA HIS A 35 -19.36 -1.23 1.38
C HIS A 35 -18.35 -1.91 2.33
N PRO A 36 -18.50 -1.82 3.67
CA PRO A 36 -17.62 -2.49 4.65
C PRO A 36 -17.59 -4.04 4.60
N ASN A 37 -18.30 -4.65 3.65
CA ASN A 37 -18.33 -6.09 3.42
C ASN A 37 -17.49 -6.49 2.20
N LEU A 38 -16.73 -5.55 1.63
CA LEU A 38 -15.80 -5.83 0.55
C LEU A 38 -14.82 -6.92 0.98
N THR A 39 -14.70 -7.97 0.16
CA THR A 39 -13.82 -9.11 0.41
C THR A 39 -12.64 -9.16 -0.56
N SER A 40 -12.75 -8.52 -1.72
CA SER A 40 -11.68 -8.47 -2.72
C SER A 40 -11.58 -7.06 -3.28
N LEU A 41 -10.35 -6.57 -3.41
CA LEU A 41 -10.04 -5.24 -3.93
C LEU A 41 -8.92 -5.36 -4.95
N THR A 42 -9.16 -4.85 -6.16
CA THR A 42 -8.19 -4.82 -7.23
C THR A 42 -8.13 -3.41 -7.81
N ILE A 43 -6.94 -2.83 -7.83
CA ILE A 43 -6.66 -1.53 -8.45
C ILE A 43 -5.60 -1.74 -9.52
N ILE A 44 -5.92 -1.36 -10.75
CA ILE A 44 -5.06 -1.55 -11.92
C ILE A 44 -4.89 -0.21 -12.61
N GLY A 45 -3.64 0.17 -12.91
CA GLY A 45 -3.35 1.35 -13.73
C GLY A 45 -3.65 2.69 -13.05
N PHE A 46 -3.67 2.75 -11.72
CA PHE A 46 -3.89 4.00 -11.00
C PHE A 46 -2.66 4.91 -11.12
N GLY A 47 -2.84 6.04 -11.80
CA GLY A 47 -1.82 7.04 -12.06
C GLY A 47 -1.76 8.16 -11.02
N GLY A 48 -2.63 8.15 -10.00
CA GLY A 48 -2.58 9.07 -8.87
C GLY A 48 -1.41 8.81 -7.92
N PHE A 49 -1.08 9.83 -7.12
CA PHE A 49 0.10 9.80 -6.24
C PHE A 49 -0.11 9.02 -4.95
N CYS A 50 -1.33 9.05 -4.42
CA CYS A 50 -1.70 8.34 -3.20
C CYS A 50 -3.06 7.68 -3.34
N LEU A 51 -3.20 6.51 -2.73
CA LEU A 51 -4.47 5.79 -2.65
C LEU A 51 -5.48 6.51 -1.73
N PRO A 52 -6.79 6.33 -1.94
CA PRO A 52 -7.84 7.12 -1.29
C PRO A 52 -7.92 6.91 0.23
N ASP A 53 -8.45 7.92 0.95
CA ASP A 53 -8.48 7.97 2.42
C ASP A 53 -9.33 6.86 3.04
N TRP A 54 -10.35 6.41 2.30
CA TRP A 54 -11.21 5.33 2.77
C TRP A 54 -10.49 3.98 2.81
N MET A 55 -9.32 3.79 2.17
CA MET A 55 -8.49 2.59 2.29
C MET A 55 -7.78 2.49 3.65
N ASN A 56 -8.54 2.69 4.71
CA ASN A 56 -8.12 2.49 6.08
C ASN A 56 -8.72 1.20 6.65
N HIS A 57 -8.21 0.79 7.81
CA HIS A 57 -8.62 -0.44 8.50
C HIS A 57 -10.14 -0.59 8.63
N SER A 58 -10.92 0.49 8.82
CA SER A 58 -12.37 0.38 9.04
C SER A 58 -13.14 -0.17 7.83
N VAL A 59 -12.71 0.19 6.61
CA VAL A 59 -13.34 -0.23 5.36
C VAL A 59 -12.77 -1.56 4.90
N LEU A 60 -11.46 -1.77 5.09
CA LEU A 60 -10.75 -2.94 4.60
C LEU A 60 -10.75 -4.13 5.58
N LYS A 61 -11.36 -4.01 6.76
CA LYS A 61 -11.34 -5.05 7.82
C LYS A 61 -11.79 -6.45 7.40
N ARG A 62 -12.62 -6.59 6.35
CA ARG A 62 -13.14 -7.87 5.84
C ARG A 62 -12.49 -8.30 4.53
N VAL A 63 -11.53 -7.52 4.03
CA VAL A 63 -10.87 -7.81 2.76
C VAL A 63 -9.94 -8.99 2.94
N VAL A 64 -10.10 -9.97 2.05
CA VAL A 64 -9.36 -11.22 1.99
C VAL A 64 -8.28 -11.17 0.92
N SER A 65 -8.51 -10.44 -0.17
CA SER A 65 -7.58 -10.33 -1.28
C SER A 65 -7.41 -8.89 -1.74
N ILE A 66 -6.15 -8.45 -1.85
CA ILE A 66 -5.76 -7.16 -2.41
C ILE A 66 -4.80 -7.39 -3.58
N ARG A 67 -5.09 -6.75 -4.71
CA ARG A 67 -4.19 -6.66 -5.87
C ARG A 67 -3.99 -5.19 -6.24
N ILE A 68 -2.74 -4.75 -6.29
CA ILE A 68 -2.33 -3.44 -6.80
C ILE A 68 -1.40 -3.69 -7.98
N GLU A 69 -1.78 -3.23 -9.17
CA GLU A 69 -1.11 -3.53 -10.42
C GLU A 69 -0.92 -2.27 -11.27
N GLY A 70 0.28 -2.03 -11.80
CA GLY A 70 0.53 -0.92 -12.74
C GLY A 70 0.30 0.47 -12.14
N CYS A 71 0.54 0.63 -10.84
CA CYS A 71 0.34 1.88 -10.10
C CYS A 71 1.67 2.63 -9.91
N GLU A 72 2.35 2.93 -11.01
CA GLU A 72 3.76 3.38 -11.01
C GLU A 72 3.98 4.78 -10.41
N ASN A 73 2.95 5.62 -10.38
CA ASN A 73 3.01 6.94 -9.76
C ASN A 73 2.63 6.93 -8.26
N CYS A 74 2.11 5.81 -7.76
CA CYS A 74 1.62 5.70 -6.39
C CYS A 74 2.79 5.52 -5.41
N SER A 75 3.29 6.62 -4.88
CA SER A 75 4.47 6.67 -4.00
C SER A 75 4.23 6.15 -2.59
N ARG A 76 2.95 6.04 -2.18
CA ARG A 76 2.54 5.58 -0.86
C ARG A 76 1.43 4.55 -0.97
N LEU A 77 1.70 3.34 -0.49
CA LEU A 77 0.69 2.30 -0.31
C LEU A 77 0.01 2.47 1.06
N PRO A 78 -1.28 2.09 1.19
CA PRO A 78 -1.94 2.03 2.48
C PRO A 78 -1.36 0.87 3.31
N PRO A 79 -1.43 0.95 4.64
CA PRO A 79 -1.02 -0.14 5.51
C PRO A 79 -1.96 -1.33 5.32
N PHE A 80 -1.40 -2.48 4.99
CA PHE A 80 -2.07 -3.77 4.82
C PHE A 80 -1.84 -4.71 6.00
N GLY A 81 -0.78 -4.50 6.76
CA GLY A 81 -0.26 -5.47 7.71
C GLY A 81 -1.06 -5.57 9.01
N ASP A 82 -2.02 -4.67 9.25
CA ASP A 82 -2.98 -4.78 10.34
C ASP A 82 -4.34 -5.34 9.90
N LEU A 83 -4.52 -5.69 8.62
CA LEU A 83 -5.78 -6.25 8.12
C LEU A 83 -5.97 -7.69 8.61
N PRO A 84 -7.03 -7.96 9.40
CA PRO A 84 -7.18 -9.22 10.12
C PRO A 84 -7.66 -10.38 9.25
N CYS A 85 -8.13 -10.13 8.04
CA CYS A 85 -8.65 -11.15 7.13
C CYS A 85 -7.84 -11.28 5.83
N LEU A 86 -6.78 -10.49 5.65
CA LEU A 86 -6.03 -10.45 4.40
C LEU A 86 -5.24 -11.75 4.23
N GLU A 87 -5.69 -12.60 3.30
CA GLU A 87 -5.05 -13.87 2.96
C GLU A 87 -4.16 -13.78 1.73
N SER A 88 -4.46 -12.86 0.81
CA SER A 88 -3.70 -12.70 -0.44
C SER A 88 -3.35 -11.25 -0.71
N LEU A 89 -2.06 -10.97 -0.87
CA LEU A 89 -1.53 -9.68 -1.27
C LEU A 89 -0.72 -9.83 -2.56
N VAL A 90 -1.13 -9.11 -3.61
CA VAL A 90 -0.44 -9.05 -4.89
C VAL A 90 -0.04 -7.60 -5.18
N LEU A 91 1.25 -7.39 -5.37
CA LEU A 91 1.87 -6.11 -5.70
C LEU A 91 2.64 -6.26 -7.01
N GLU A 92 2.19 -5.62 -8.07
CA GLU A 92 2.75 -5.80 -9.42
C GLU A 92 2.94 -4.45 -10.12
N ASN A 93 4.07 -4.27 -10.81
CA ASN A 93 4.37 -3.06 -11.60
C ASN A 93 4.12 -1.77 -10.79
N GLY A 94 4.71 -1.68 -9.60
CA GLY A 94 4.48 -0.57 -8.67
C GLY A 94 5.48 0.57 -8.79
N SER A 95 5.24 1.61 -8.00
CA SER A 95 6.09 2.79 -7.99
C SER A 95 7.52 2.49 -7.55
N GLY A 96 8.48 3.14 -8.23
CA GLY A 96 9.87 3.20 -7.79
C GLY A 96 10.08 4.04 -6.53
N GLU A 97 9.09 4.77 -6.03
CA GLU A 97 9.26 5.55 -4.79
C GLU A 97 8.97 4.73 -3.52
N VAL A 98 8.34 3.55 -3.66
CA VAL A 98 7.95 2.70 -2.52
C VAL A 98 9.12 1.81 -2.11
N GLU A 99 9.75 2.14 -0.98
CA GLU A 99 10.77 1.29 -0.36
C GLU A 99 10.20 0.28 0.63
N TYR A 100 9.14 0.64 1.35
CA TYR A 100 8.48 -0.21 2.33
C TYR A 100 6.97 -0.04 2.24
N VAL A 101 6.23 -1.10 2.52
CA VAL A 101 4.75 -1.04 2.58
C VAL A 101 4.29 -0.45 3.92
N GLU A 102 4.96 -0.81 5.01
CA GLU A 102 4.62 -0.41 6.37
C GLU A 102 5.72 0.44 7.01
N GLU A 103 5.30 1.56 7.59
CA GLU A 103 6.12 2.34 8.51
C GLU A 103 5.95 1.78 9.94
N ASP A 104 7.04 1.27 10.53
CA ASP A 104 7.01 0.64 11.85
C ASP A 104 6.84 1.70 12.96
N TYR A 105 5.62 1.86 13.45
CA TYR A 105 5.33 2.73 14.61
C TYR A 105 5.25 1.94 15.93
N VAL A 106 5.06 0.61 15.92
CA VAL A 106 4.84 -0.19 17.14
C VAL A 106 5.42 -1.61 17.00
N SER A 107 6.55 -1.85 17.66
CA SER A 107 7.35 -3.07 17.58
C SER A 107 6.76 -4.34 18.22
N THR A 108 5.62 -4.25 18.91
CA THR A 108 4.99 -5.40 19.59
C THR A 108 3.79 -5.99 18.84
N ARG A 109 3.42 -5.41 17.69
CA ARG A 109 2.25 -5.84 16.93
C ARG A 109 2.63 -7.01 16.01
N ARG A 110 1.78 -8.04 15.96
CA ARG A 110 1.85 -9.09 14.94
C ARG A 110 1.31 -8.52 13.63
N TRP A 111 2.17 -8.44 12.63
CA TRP A 111 1.82 -8.00 11.30
C TRP A 111 1.35 -9.18 10.45
N PHE A 112 0.50 -8.91 9.46
CA PHE A 112 0.01 -9.87 8.47
C PHE A 112 -0.50 -11.19 9.09
N PRO A 113 -1.42 -11.13 10.08
CA PRO A 113 -1.81 -12.30 10.89
C PRO A 113 -2.46 -13.43 10.10
N SER A 114 -2.99 -13.15 8.90
CA SER A 114 -3.72 -14.09 8.06
C SER A 114 -3.12 -14.26 6.67
N LEU A 115 -1.96 -13.66 6.38
CA LEU A 115 -1.43 -13.63 5.01
C LEU A 115 -0.87 -15.01 4.61
N ARG A 116 -1.53 -15.66 3.65
CA ARG A 116 -1.19 -17.00 3.15
C ARG A 116 -0.48 -16.95 1.80
N LYS A 117 -0.78 -15.95 0.97
CA LYS A 117 -0.19 -15.73 -0.35
C LYS A 117 0.37 -14.34 -0.50
N LEU A 118 1.65 -14.25 -0.84
CA LEU A 118 2.33 -13.01 -1.19
C LEU A 118 2.89 -13.11 -2.60
N SER A 119 2.55 -12.15 -3.45
CA SER A 119 3.14 -12.02 -4.79
C SER A 119 3.66 -10.60 -5.02
N ILE A 120 4.95 -10.48 -5.36
CA ILE A 120 5.61 -9.19 -5.63
C ILE A 120 6.32 -9.27 -6.99
N TRP A 121 5.90 -8.45 -7.94
CA TRP A 121 6.38 -8.48 -9.33
C TRP A 121 6.74 -7.06 -9.79
N ASN A 122 7.95 -6.88 -10.35
CA ASN A 122 8.42 -5.59 -10.89
C ASN A 122 8.19 -4.39 -9.94
N PHE A 123 8.57 -4.55 -8.67
CA PHE A 123 8.57 -3.50 -7.64
C PHE A 123 10.02 -3.09 -7.35
N ARG A 124 10.57 -2.20 -8.18
CA ARG A 124 12.04 -2.05 -8.33
C ARG A 124 12.78 -1.59 -7.08
N ASN A 125 12.17 -0.75 -6.25
CA ASN A 125 12.82 -0.16 -5.07
C ASN A 125 12.27 -0.70 -3.75
N LEU A 126 11.37 -1.68 -3.78
CA LEU A 126 10.79 -2.27 -2.58
C LEU A 126 11.84 -3.11 -1.85
N LYS A 127 12.20 -2.68 -0.64
CA LYS A 127 13.17 -3.33 0.25
C LYS A 127 12.51 -4.34 1.18
N GLY A 128 11.21 -4.19 1.43
CA GLY A 128 10.44 -5.16 2.22
C GLY A 128 9.02 -4.67 2.50
N LEU A 129 8.19 -5.56 3.05
CA LEU A 129 6.86 -5.16 3.51
C LEU A 129 6.94 -4.31 4.79
N LEU A 130 7.96 -4.51 5.63
CA LEU A 130 8.13 -3.83 6.91
C LEU A 130 9.54 -3.22 7.01
N LYS A 131 9.64 -1.97 7.47
CA LYS A 131 10.93 -1.25 7.59
C LYS A 131 11.83 -1.78 8.70
N LYS A 132 11.23 -2.26 9.78
CA LYS A 132 11.89 -2.93 10.90
C LYS A 132 11.00 -4.09 11.30
N GLY A 133 11.58 -5.27 11.43
CA GLY A 133 10.81 -6.45 11.75
C GLY A 133 11.66 -7.56 12.34
N GLY A 134 11.10 -8.28 13.30
CA GLY A 134 11.72 -9.45 13.94
C GLY A 134 11.54 -10.73 13.13
N GLU A 135 12.13 -11.84 13.58
CA GLU A 135 12.28 -13.06 12.78
C GLU A 135 10.97 -13.85 12.49
N GLU A 136 9.79 -13.40 12.97
CA GLU A 136 8.52 -14.15 12.85
C GLU A 136 7.31 -13.30 12.38
N GLN A 137 7.41 -12.60 11.25
CA GLN A 137 6.34 -11.70 10.77
C GLN A 137 5.27 -12.38 9.90
N PHE A 138 5.56 -13.53 9.28
CA PHE A 138 4.69 -14.18 8.30
C PHE A 138 4.41 -15.65 8.65
N SER A 139 3.99 -15.89 9.88
CA SER A 139 3.81 -17.23 10.47
C SER A 139 2.83 -18.18 9.75
N VAL A 140 1.96 -17.68 8.87
CA VAL A 140 0.93 -18.47 8.15
C VAL A 140 1.08 -18.39 6.63
N LEU A 141 2.21 -17.88 6.14
CA LEU A 141 2.47 -17.74 4.72
C LEU A 141 2.77 -19.12 4.10
N GLU A 142 1.99 -19.49 3.09
CA GLU A 142 2.04 -20.78 2.40
C GLU A 142 2.60 -20.65 0.98
N GLU A 143 2.33 -19.52 0.32
CA GLU A 143 2.76 -19.25 -1.05
C GLU A 143 3.49 -17.90 -1.11
N MET A 144 4.69 -17.93 -1.70
CA MET A 144 5.47 -16.73 -1.97
C MET A 144 5.97 -16.76 -3.42
N ASP A 145 5.68 -15.68 -4.16
CA ASP A 145 6.12 -15.49 -5.52
C ASP A 145 6.76 -14.11 -5.67
N ILE A 146 8.04 -14.05 -6.00
CA ILE A 146 8.79 -12.80 -6.06
C ILE A 146 9.57 -12.75 -7.38
N SER A 147 9.24 -11.75 -8.20
CA SER A 147 9.95 -11.43 -9.43
C SER A 147 10.38 -9.97 -9.38
N ILE A 148 11.57 -9.73 -8.82
CA ILE A 148 12.18 -8.40 -8.83
C ILE A 148 12.95 -8.31 -10.14
N SER A 149 12.45 -7.51 -11.08
CA SER A 149 13.18 -7.27 -12.33
C SER A 149 14.48 -6.55 -11.99
N LEU A 150 15.57 -7.31 -11.87
CA LEU A 150 16.92 -6.78 -11.98
C LEU A 150 16.99 -6.11 -13.34
N ILE A 151 16.98 -4.79 -13.36
CA ILE A 151 17.49 -4.07 -14.51
C ILE A 151 18.95 -4.49 -14.60
N PHE A 152 19.28 -5.30 -15.61
CA PHE A 152 20.65 -5.48 -16.06
C PHE A 152 21.24 -4.07 -16.33
N ILE A 153 22.08 -3.58 -15.43
CA ILE A 153 23.07 -2.52 -15.65
C ILE A 153 24.40 -3.05 -15.12
#